data_AF-A0A7C1MT71-F1
#
_entry.id   AF-A0A7C1MT71-F1
#
_cell.length_a   1.000
_cell.length_b   1.000
_cell.length_c   1.000
_cell.angle_alpha   90.00
_cell.angle_beta   90.00
_cell.angle_gamma   90.00
#
_symmetry.space_group_name_H-M   'P 1'
#
loop_
_entity.id
_entity.type
_entity.pdbx_description
1 polymer ?
#
loop_
_entity_poly.entity_id
_entity_poly.type
_entity_poly.pdbx_seq_one_letter_code
_entity_poly.pdbx_strand_id
1 'polypeptide(L)'
;MAEIKFEDALKRMEKLVAELEDGKLTLEEAVKKYEEGIKLSLVCSKTLDSAKRKVEVLMKKDGVSGNARFEVKDFDNNNKND
;
A
#
# COMPACT_ATOMS: atom_id res chain seq x y z
N MET A 1 4.54 -19.29 -4.94
CA MET A 1 3.28 -18.58 -4.67
C MET A 1 3.25 -17.38 -5.61
N ALA A 2 2.16 -17.17 -6.35
CA ALA A 2 2.07 -16.05 -7.29
C ALA A 2 2.05 -14.74 -6.49
N GLU A 3 3.03 -13.88 -6.71
CA GLU A 3 3.08 -12.53 -6.14
C GLU A 3 2.04 -11.68 -6.86
N ILE A 4 1.07 -11.14 -6.11
CA ILE A 4 0.09 -10.20 -6.67
C ILE A 4 0.82 -8.96 -7.16
N LYS A 5 0.55 -8.52 -8.40
CA LYS A 5 1.13 -7.28 -8.93
C LYS A 5 0.54 -6.07 -8.19
N PHE A 6 1.32 -5.01 -8.06
CA PHE A 6 0.88 -3.76 -7.42
C PHE A 6 -0.46 -3.25 -7.98
N GLU A 7 -0.62 -3.22 -9.31
CA GLU A 7 -1.85 -2.71 -9.92
C GLU A 7 -3.06 -3.59 -9.64
N ASP A 8 -2.86 -4.90 -9.55
CA ASP A 8 -3.92 -5.84 -9.21
C ASP A 8 -4.31 -5.70 -7.73
N ALA A 9 -3.33 -5.50 -6.84
CA ALA A 9 -3.58 -5.25 -5.43
C ALA A 9 -4.34 -3.94 -5.21
N LEU A 10 -3.92 -2.87 -5.89
CA LEU A 10 -4.55 -1.55 -5.81
C LEU A 10 -5.98 -1.59 -6.34
N LYS A 11 -6.21 -2.19 -7.50
CA LYS A 11 -7.55 -2.36 -8.07
C LYS A 11 -8.47 -3.17 -7.17
N ARG A 12 -7.93 -4.20 -6.50
CA ARG A 12 -8.71 -4.96 -5.52
C ARG A 12 -9.06 -4.13 -4.30
N MET A 13 -8.13 -3.31 -3.81
CA MET A 13 -8.37 -2.38 -2.70
C MET A 13 -9.48 -1.37 -3.01
N GLU A 14 -9.43 -0.73 -4.18
CA GLU A 14 -10.48 0.21 -4.63
C GLU A 14 -11.87 -0.46 -4.63
N LYS A 15 -11.93 -1.70 -5.12
CA LYS A 15 -13.16 -2.49 -5.10
C LYS A 15 -13.65 -2.79 -3.68
N LEU A 16 -12.75 -3.15 -2.77
CA LEU A 16 -13.11 -3.40 -1.36
C LEU A 16 -13.65 -2.13 -0.69
N VAL A 17 -13.02 -0.97 -0.94
CA VAL A 17 -13.49 0.32 -0.42
C VAL A 17 -14.90 0.62 -0.95
N ALA A 18 -15.12 0.52 -2.26
CA ALA A 18 -16.43 0.74 -2.85
C ALA A 18 -17.51 -0.20 -2.27
N GLU A 19 -17.17 -1.47 -2.04
CA GLU A 19 -18.08 -2.43 -1.43
C GLU A 19 -18.38 -2.14 0.05
N LEU A 20 -17.42 -1.59 0.81
CA LEU A 20 -17.60 -1.16 2.19
C LEU A 20 -18.47 0.10 2.28
N GLU A 21 -18.29 1.04 1.34
CA GLU A 21 -19.06 2.29 1.27
C GLU A 21 -20.50 2.09 0.81
N ASP A 22 -20.80 1.05 0.03
CA ASP A 22 -22.15 0.72 -0.43
C ASP A 22 -23.11 0.34 0.71
N GLY A 23 -22.59 -0.02 1.88
CA GLY A 23 -23.39 -0.22 3.10
C GLY A 23 -24.32 -1.44 3.10
N LYS A 24 -24.27 -2.28 2.06
CA LYS A 24 -25.11 -3.49 1.94
C LYS A 24 -24.53 -4.74 2.62
N LEU A 25 -23.38 -4.60 3.29
CA LEU A 25 -22.67 -5.73 3.89
C LEU A 25 -23.15 -6.01 5.30
N THR A 26 -23.22 -7.29 5.63
CA THR A 26 -23.31 -7.70 7.04
C THR A 26 -22.02 -7.36 7.78
N LEU A 27 -22.10 -7.29 9.11
CA LEU A 27 -20.93 -7.03 9.96
C LEU A 27 -19.79 -8.03 9.70
N GLU A 28 -20.13 -9.32 9.57
CA GLU A 28 -19.14 -10.36 9.33
C GLU A 28 -18.43 -10.20 7.96
N GLU A 29 -19.18 -9.81 6.93
CA GLU A 29 -18.62 -9.53 5.61
C GLU A 29 -17.74 -8.28 5.61
N ALA A 30 -18.17 -7.23 6.32
CA ALA A 30 -17.39 -6.00 6.47
C ALA A 30 -16.04 -6.29 7.16
N VAL A 31 -16.04 -7.11 8.21
CA VAL A 31 -14.80 -7.53 8.91
C VAL A 31 -13.89 -8.32 7.97
N LYS A 32 -14.42 -9.28 7.20
CA LYS A 32 -13.62 -10.05 6.22
C LYS A 32 -12.98 -9.16 5.16
N LYS A 33 -13.73 -8.19 4.63
CA LYS A 33 -13.21 -7.25 3.62
C LYS A 33 -12.18 -6.30 4.20
N TYR A 34 -12.35 -5.88 5.46
CA TYR A 34 -11.36 -5.09 6.15
C TYR A 34 -10.03 -5.84 6.31
N GLU A 35 -10.07 -7.11 6.76
CA GLU A 35 -8.88 -7.96 6.86
C GLU A 35 -8.18 -8.16 5.50
N GLU A 36 -8.95 -8.33 4.44
CA GLU A 36 -8.43 -8.39 3.08
C GLU A 36 -7.75 -7.07 2.69
N GLY A 37 -8.37 -5.94 3.02
CA GLY A 37 -7.79 -4.61 2.84
C GLY A 37 -6.45 -4.46 3.55
N ILE A 38 -6.34 -4.87 4.82
CA ILE A 38 -5.06 -4.81 5.55
C ILE A 38 -3.96 -5.62 4.83
N LYS A 39 -4.28 -6.83 4.34
CA LYS A 39 -3.33 -7.65 3.59
C LYS A 39 -2.87 -6.98 2.29
N LEU A 40 -3.79 -6.38 1.54
CA LEU A 40 -3.47 -5.68 0.29
C LEU A 40 -2.62 -4.43 0.55
N SER A 41 -2.91 -3.68 1.61
CA SER A 41 -2.12 -2.50 2.02
C SER A 41 -0.66 -2.89 2.29
N LEU A 42 -0.44 -4.00 3.00
CA LEU A 42 0.90 -4.53 3.24
C LEU A 42 1.63 -4.93 1.94
N VAL A 43 0.92 -5.52 0.98
CA VAL A 43 1.49 -5.86 -0.34
C VAL A 43 1.89 -4.60 -1.10
N CYS A 44 1.02 -3.58 -1.13
CA CYS A 44 1.29 -2.30 -1.78
C CYS A 44 2.50 -1.60 -1.16
N SER A 45 2.54 -1.48 0.16
CA SER A 45 3.66 -0.87 0.91
C SER A 45 4.98 -1.56 0.61
N LYS A 46 5.04 -2.91 0.69
CA LYS A 46 6.26 -3.67 0.38
C LYS A 46 6.73 -3.47 -1.06
N THR A 47 5.79 -3.40 -2.00
CA THR A 47 6.12 -3.21 -3.42
C THR A 47 6.71 -1.82 -3.67
N LEU A 48 6.11 -0.79 -3.07
CA LEU A 48 6.60 0.58 -3.12
C LEU A 48 7.96 0.74 -2.46
N ASP A 49 8.19 0.10 -1.31
CA ASP A 49 9.49 0.11 -0.62
C ASP A 49 10.59 -0.51 -1.48
N SER A 50 10.29 -1.63 -2.13
CA SER A 50 11.21 -2.31 -3.04
C SER A 50 11.54 -1.41 -4.25
N ALA A 51 10.54 -0.76 -4.83
CA ALA A 51 10.73 0.18 -5.93
C ALA A 51 11.58 1.39 -5.49
N LYS A 52 11.29 1.98 -4.32
CA LYS A 52 12.05 3.10 -3.74
C LYS A 52 13.52 2.75 -3.58
N ARG A 53 13.84 1.60 -2.96
CA ARG A 53 15.23 1.16 -2.77
C ARG A 53 15.96 0.98 -4.10
N LYS A 54 15.28 0.44 -5.13
CA LYS A 54 15.87 0.31 -6.47
C LYS A 54 16.21 1.69 -7.06
N VAL A 55 15.30 2.66 -6.95
CA VAL A 55 15.53 4.03 -7.41
C VAL A 55 16.71 4.67 -6.65
N GLU A 56 16.73 4.55 -5.31
CA GLU A 56 17.83 5.07 -4.49
C GLU A 56 19.20 4.50 -4.87
N VAL A 57 19.28 3.21 -5.18
CA VAL A 57 20.52 2.55 -5.63
C VAL A 57 20.96 3.08 -6.99
N LEU A 58 20.03 3.26 -7.92
CA LEU A 58 20.34 3.80 -9.26
C LEU A 58 20.84 5.24 -9.16
N MET A 59 20.19 6.10 -8.37
CA MET A 59 20.61 7.49 -8.18
C MET A 59 22.01 7.61 -7.55
N LYS A 60 22.34 6.73 -6.59
CA LYS A 60 23.69 6.66 -6.01
C LYS A 60 24.75 6.23 -7.02
N LYS A 61 24.40 5.36 -7.97
CA LYS A 61 25.31 4.84 -9.00
C LYS A 61 25.64 5.89 -10.07
N ASP A 62 24.68 6.73 -10.43
CA ASP A 62 24.86 7.75 -11.48
C ASP A 62 25.51 9.05 -10.97
N GLY A 63 26.00 9.10 -9.72
CA GLY A 63 26.68 10.27 -9.17
C GLY A 63 25.78 11.50 -8.98
N VAL A 64 24.46 11.34 -9.16
CA VAL A 64 23.45 12.37 -8.90
C VAL A 64 23.31 12.51 -7.38
N SER A 65 24.25 13.22 -6.76
CA SER A 65 24.17 13.69 -5.38
C SER A 65 23.28 14.92 -5.28
N GLY A 66 22.06 14.81 -5.83
CA GLY A 66 21.00 15.77 -5.66
C GLY A 66 20.03 15.21 -4.62
N ASN A 67 20.15 15.71 -3.40
CA ASN A 67 19.14 15.97 -2.35
C ASN A 67 17.62 15.94 -2.66
N ALA A 68 17.12 15.22 -3.68
CA ALA A 68 15.75 14.75 -3.74
C ALA A 68 15.61 13.53 -2.83
N ARG A 69 15.75 13.75 -1.51
CA ARG A 69 15.30 12.79 -0.52
C ARG A 69 13.80 12.67 -0.80
N PHE A 70 13.36 11.57 -1.43
CA PHE A 70 11.94 11.28 -1.56
C PHE A 70 11.39 11.21 -0.13
N GLU A 71 10.79 12.32 0.33
CA GLU A 71 10.03 12.39 1.56
C GLU A 71 8.78 11.55 1.34
N VAL A 72 8.96 10.24 1.49
CA VAL A 72 7.86 9.34 1.73
C VAL A 72 7.39 9.73 3.11
N LYS A 73 6.24 10.41 3.18
CA LYS A 73 5.46 10.40 4.40
C LYS A 73 5.13 8.94 4.62
N ASP A 74 5.81 8.32 5.57
CA ASP A 74 5.44 6.99 6.04
C ASP A 74 3.94 7.08 6.35
N PHE A 75 3.14 6.26 5.68
CA PHE A 75 1.73 6.04 6.02
C PHE A 75 1.73 5.23 7.33
N ASP A 76 2.31 5.77 8.39
CA ASP A 76 2.15 5.27 9.74
C ASP A 76 0.68 5.50 10.07
N ASN A 77 -0.11 4.44 9.92
CA ASN A 77 -1.48 4.35 10.41
C ASN A 77 -1.43 4.34 11.95
N ASN A 78 -1.12 5.50 12.52
CA ASN A 78 -1.21 5.76 13.93
C ASN A 78 -2.65 6.17 14.22
N ASN A 79 -3.55 5.19 14.18
CA ASN A 79 -4.79 5.26 14.93
C ASN A 79 -4.45 5.14 16.42
N LYS A 80 -3.84 6.18 16.98
CA LYS A 80 -3.91 6.49 18.41
C LYS A 80 -5.17 7.29 18.61
N ASN A 81 -6.29 6.59 18.81
CA ASN A 81 -7.37 7.12 19.61
C ASN A 81 -6.85 7.25 21.04
N ASP A 82 -6.50 8.48 21.42
CA ASP A 82 -6.76 9.03 22.76
C ASP A 82 -7.51 10.36 22.57
#